data_AF-A0A8C2FJN1-F1
#
_entry.id   AF-A0A8C2FJN1-F1
#
_cell.length_a   1.000
_cell.length_b   1.000
_cell.length_c   1.000
_cell.angle_alpha   90.00
_cell.angle_beta   90.00
_cell.angle_gamma   90.00
#
_symmetry.space_group_name_H-M   'P 1'
#
loop_
_entity.id
_entity.type
_entity.pdbx_description
1 polymer ?
#
loop_
_entity_poly.entity_id
_entity_poly.type
_entity_poly.pdbx_seq_one_letter_code
_entity_poly.pdbx_strand_id
1 'polypeptide(L)'
;NAKFPKSTSCENNEKQEPSSPKQGDFSDPVYKEIAIENGAINRMNRDELCAKCAELKLDTRGVKDVLKKRLKSYYKRQKLMHSAAANGNSAVYFDYICVVDYEATCEENNPPDYLHEIIEFPMVLIDTHTLEIVDSFQEYVKPVLNPQLSEFCVKLTGITQKVVDEAETFHQVLKRAVSWLQEKELGTKYTYTFLTDGSWDMGKFLHTQCKLSCIRFPPFARKWINIRKS
;
A
#
# COMPACT_ATOMS: atom_id res chain seq x y z
N ASN A 1 33.82 24.56 -47.20
CA ASN A 1 35.08 25.32 -47.28
C ASN A 1 34.87 26.70 -46.67
N ALA A 2 35.50 26.97 -45.51
CA ALA A 2 35.81 28.28 -44.90
C ALA A 2 34.63 29.25 -44.57
N LYS A 3 34.65 30.15 -43.56
CA LYS A 3 35.47 30.48 -42.38
C LYS A 3 34.64 31.52 -41.59
N PHE A 4 34.81 31.55 -40.27
CA PHE A 4 34.21 32.47 -39.28
C PHE A 4 34.46 33.98 -39.52
N PRO A 5 33.82 34.87 -38.73
CA PRO A 5 34.61 35.43 -37.62
C PRO A 5 33.92 35.42 -36.25
N LYS A 6 34.81 35.42 -35.25
CA LYS A 6 34.61 35.36 -33.80
C LYS A 6 34.11 36.71 -33.24
N SER A 7 33.33 36.65 -32.16
CA SER A 7 33.43 37.63 -31.08
C SER A 7 33.55 36.87 -29.76
N THR A 8 34.42 37.40 -28.91
CA THR A 8 34.99 36.78 -27.71
C THR A 8 34.33 37.40 -26.48
N SER A 9 33.90 36.61 -25.50
CA SER A 9 34.00 37.00 -24.09
C SER A 9 33.95 35.77 -23.17
N CYS A 10 35.06 35.69 -22.42
CA CYS A 10 35.41 35.02 -21.18
C CYS A 10 34.41 34.09 -20.45
N GLU A 11 34.86 32.83 -20.32
CA GLU A 11 35.08 32.09 -19.07
C GLU A 11 34.04 32.19 -17.93
N ASN A 12 33.41 31.04 -17.63
CA ASN A 12 33.68 30.34 -16.37
C ASN A 12 33.29 28.85 -16.49
N ASN A 13 34.30 27.99 -16.46
CA ASN A 13 34.20 26.55 -16.32
C ASN A 13 34.00 26.21 -14.84
N GLU A 14 32.79 25.90 -14.41
CA GLU A 14 32.59 25.13 -13.18
C GLU A 14 32.53 23.64 -13.53
N LYS A 15 33.60 22.94 -13.16
CA LYS A 15 33.66 21.47 -13.15
C LYS A 15 32.56 20.95 -12.23
N GLN A 16 31.59 20.24 -12.79
CA GLN A 16 30.68 19.41 -11.99
C GLN A 16 31.49 18.26 -11.39
N GLU A 17 31.82 18.38 -10.12
CA GLU A 17 32.24 17.23 -9.31
C GLU A 17 31.06 16.26 -9.14
N PRO A 18 31.30 14.93 -9.17
CA PRO A 18 30.26 13.95 -8.96
C PRO A 18 29.73 14.04 -7.53
N SER A 19 28.47 14.49 -7.40
CA SER A 19 27.78 14.59 -6.12
C SER A 19 27.76 13.24 -5.42
N SER A 20 28.45 13.16 -4.30
CA SER A 20 28.48 12.02 -3.40
C SER A 20 27.06 11.67 -2.93
N PRO A 21 26.75 10.39 -2.66
CA PRO A 21 25.44 10.01 -2.14
C PRO A 21 25.21 10.74 -0.81
N LYS A 22 24.06 11.43 -0.68
CA LYS A 22 23.63 12.05 0.59
C LYS A 22 23.67 10.99 1.68
N GLN A 23 24.67 11.09 2.54
CA GLN A 23 24.91 10.21 3.67
C GLN A 23 23.72 10.39 4.63
N GLY A 24 22.84 9.39 4.68
CA GLY A 24 21.75 9.38 5.63
C GLY A 24 22.28 9.38 7.07
N ASP A 25 21.48 9.95 7.97
CA ASP A 25 21.72 10.20 9.40
C ASP A 25 21.84 8.91 10.25
N PHE A 26 22.72 7.99 9.85
CA PHE A 26 23.02 6.71 10.51
C PHE A 26 24.29 6.78 11.37
N SER A 27 24.75 7.99 11.70
CA SER A 27 25.93 8.23 12.56
C SER A 27 25.65 7.93 14.03
N ASP A 28 24.38 7.82 14.44
CA ASP A 28 23.98 7.52 15.80
C ASP A 28 24.53 6.15 16.26
N PRO A 29 25.28 6.09 17.38
CA PRO A 29 25.78 4.85 17.99
C PRO A 29 24.73 3.74 18.12
N VAL A 30 23.46 4.09 18.31
CA VAL A 30 22.34 3.15 18.41
C VAL A 30 22.24 2.24 17.18
N TYR A 31 22.54 2.72 15.98
CA TYR A 31 22.50 1.90 14.76
C TYR A 31 23.60 0.82 14.72
N LYS A 32 24.78 1.08 15.31
CA LYS A 32 25.83 0.06 15.44
C LYS A 32 25.36 -1.09 16.33
N GLU A 33 24.70 -0.76 17.44
CA GLU A 33 24.19 -1.79 18.32
C GLU A 33 23.04 -2.59 17.70
N ILE A 34 22.14 -1.93 16.96
CA ILE A 34 21.08 -2.60 16.20
C ILE A 34 21.69 -3.56 15.18
N ALA A 35 22.80 -3.19 14.53
CA ALA A 35 23.49 -4.06 13.57
C ALA A 35 24.07 -5.32 14.24
N ILE A 36 24.65 -5.19 15.43
CA ILE A 36 25.17 -6.33 16.21
C ILE A 36 24.03 -7.31 16.55
N GLU A 37 22.91 -6.80 17.06
CA GLU A 37 21.72 -7.61 17.39
C GLU A 37 21.13 -8.30 16.15
N ASN A 38 21.02 -7.56 15.04
CA ASN A 38 20.58 -8.13 13.76
C ASN A 38 21.49 -9.28 13.31
N GLY A 39 22.80 -9.16 13.54
CA GLY A 39 23.79 -10.21 13.30
C GLY A 39 23.55 -11.45 14.15
N ALA A 40 23.27 -11.29 15.44
CA ALA A 40 22.94 -12.40 16.34
C ALA A 40 21.65 -13.12 15.90
N ILE A 41 20.58 -12.38 15.63
CA ILE A 41 19.28 -12.93 15.17
C ILE A 41 19.43 -13.68 13.84
N ASN A 42 20.30 -13.21 12.94
CA ASN A 42 20.53 -13.88 11.66
C ASN A 42 21.12 -15.29 11.82
N ARG A 43 21.91 -15.53 12.88
CA ARG A 43 22.56 -16.81 13.18
C ARG A 43 21.64 -17.81 13.89
N MET A 44 20.53 -17.36 14.47
CA MET A 44 19.60 -18.24 15.20
C MET A 44 18.88 -19.23 14.26
N ASN A 45 18.65 -20.44 14.77
CA ASN A 45 17.77 -21.44 14.17
C ASN A 45 16.29 -21.14 14.51
N ARG A 46 15.34 -21.89 13.93
CA ARG A 46 13.91 -21.60 14.10
C ARG A 46 13.45 -21.77 15.55
N ASP A 47 13.93 -22.79 16.25
CA ASP A 47 13.49 -23.09 17.60
C ASP A 47 14.03 -22.06 18.61
N GLU A 48 15.26 -21.61 18.42
CA GLU A 48 15.85 -20.47 19.16
C GLU A 48 15.06 -19.18 18.94
N LEU A 49 14.67 -18.88 17.69
CA LEU A 49 13.85 -17.72 17.36
C LEU A 49 12.47 -17.81 18.01
N CYS A 50 11.83 -18.98 17.98
CA CYS A 50 10.55 -19.23 18.64
C CYS A 50 10.65 -19.05 20.16
N ALA A 51 11.68 -19.64 20.79
CA ALA A 51 11.92 -19.52 22.22
C ALA A 51 12.13 -18.05 22.63
N LYS A 52 12.91 -17.30 21.86
CA LYS A 52 13.12 -15.86 22.10
C LYS A 52 11.85 -15.03 21.89
N CYS A 53 11.05 -15.31 20.87
CA CYS A 53 9.74 -14.68 20.70
C CYS A 53 8.83 -14.97 21.91
N ALA A 54 8.79 -16.22 22.39
CA ALA A 54 7.98 -16.61 23.54
C ALA A 54 8.41 -15.91 24.83
N GLU A 55 9.72 -15.85 25.10
CA GLU A 55 10.31 -15.12 26.24
C GLU A 55 9.88 -13.65 26.25
N LEU A 56 9.82 -13.02 25.07
CA LEU A 56 9.41 -11.63 24.87
C LEU A 56 7.89 -11.44 24.73
N LYS A 57 7.09 -12.50 24.93
CA LYS A 57 5.63 -12.51 24.75
C LYS A 57 5.18 -12.04 23.35
N LEU A 58 5.96 -12.36 22.32
CA LEU A 58 5.67 -12.11 20.91
C LEU A 58 5.05 -13.35 20.27
N ASP A 59 4.28 -13.16 19.19
CA ASP A 59 3.75 -14.26 18.37
C ASP A 59 4.88 -15.18 17.88
N THR A 60 4.73 -16.48 18.07
CA THR A 60 5.70 -17.54 17.74
C THR A 60 5.39 -18.26 16.42
N ARG A 61 4.31 -17.91 15.73
CA ARG A 61 3.90 -18.49 14.45
C ARG A 61 4.68 -17.89 13.29
N GLY A 62 4.76 -18.66 12.21
CA GLY A 62 5.38 -18.29 10.94
C GLY A 62 6.66 -19.06 10.63
N VAL A 63 7.19 -18.79 9.42
CA VAL A 63 8.47 -19.35 8.97
C VAL A 63 9.66 -18.59 9.58
N LYS A 64 10.87 -19.16 9.47
CA LYS A 64 12.11 -18.63 10.08
C LYS A 64 12.32 -17.14 9.82
N ASP A 65 12.07 -16.68 8.59
CA ASP A 65 12.30 -15.28 8.21
C ASP A 65 11.28 -14.31 8.82
N VAL A 66 10.04 -14.75 9.04
CA VAL A 66 9.02 -13.96 9.75
C VAL A 66 9.44 -13.76 11.20
N LEU A 67 9.91 -14.81 11.87
CA LEU A 67 10.41 -14.74 13.24
C LEU A 67 11.65 -13.84 13.34
N LYS A 68 12.59 -13.96 12.39
CA LYS A 68 13.74 -13.05 12.31
C LYS A 68 13.31 -11.60 12.19
N LYS A 69 12.42 -11.27 11.23
CA LYS A 69 11.91 -9.90 11.04
C LYS A 69 11.22 -9.39 12.30
N ARG A 70 10.39 -10.22 12.96
CA ARG A 70 9.68 -9.88 14.20
C ARG A 70 10.66 -9.49 15.31
N LEU A 71 11.67 -10.31 15.59
CA LEU A 71 12.67 -10.02 16.62
C LEU A 71 13.50 -8.77 16.28
N LYS A 72 13.97 -8.64 15.03
CA LYS A 72 14.72 -7.45 14.61
C LYS A 72 13.90 -6.18 14.79
N SER A 73 12.63 -6.19 14.40
CA SER A 73 11.71 -5.07 14.58
C SER A 73 11.47 -4.74 16.05
N TYR A 74 11.32 -5.75 16.92
CA TYR A 74 11.18 -5.56 18.35
C TYR A 74 12.39 -4.84 18.96
N TYR A 75 13.60 -5.36 18.75
CA TYR A 75 14.82 -4.75 19.31
C TYR A 75 15.12 -3.38 18.70
N LYS A 76 14.89 -3.22 17.39
CA LYS A 76 14.99 -1.91 16.73
C LYS A 76 14.03 -0.91 17.38
N ARG A 77 12.77 -1.28 17.60
CA ARG A 77 11.77 -0.42 18.24
C ARG A 77 12.18 -0.08 19.68
N GLN A 78 12.62 -1.05 20.47
CA GLN A 78 13.11 -0.81 21.83
C GLN A 78 14.25 0.21 21.83
N LYS A 79 15.31 0.00 21.04
CA LYS A 79 16.47 0.89 21.03
C LYS A 79 16.16 2.28 20.47
N LEU A 80 15.33 2.36 19.43
CA LEU A 80 14.94 3.65 18.85
C LEU A 80 13.92 4.40 19.71
N MET A 81 13.03 3.74 20.45
CA MET A 81 12.12 4.43 21.37
C MET A 81 12.87 5.06 22.55
N HIS A 82 13.93 4.41 23.03
CA HIS A 82 14.80 4.99 24.07
C HIS A 82 15.58 6.22 23.55
N SER A 83 15.88 6.30 22.24
CA SER A 83 16.56 7.46 21.63
C SER A 83 15.57 8.55 21.14
N ALA A 84 14.40 8.17 20.62
CA ALA A 84 13.39 9.09 20.08
C ALA A 84 12.68 9.92 21.16
N ALA A 85 12.58 9.41 22.39
CA ALA A 85 12.12 10.19 23.55
C ALA A 85 12.98 11.45 23.79
N ALA A 86 14.20 11.52 23.23
CA ALA A 86 15.08 12.69 23.32
C ALA A 86 14.90 13.71 22.17
N ASN A 87 14.34 13.33 21.01
CA ASN A 87 14.38 14.15 19.79
C ASN A 87 13.02 14.55 19.20
N GLY A 88 11.90 14.22 19.85
CA GLY A 88 10.58 14.85 19.60
C GLY A 88 9.98 14.73 18.20
N ASN A 89 10.54 13.93 17.30
CA ASN A 89 10.11 13.89 15.89
C ASN A 89 8.96 12.87 15.69
N SER A 90 7.73 13.29 15.97
CA SER A 90 6.53 12.44 16.02
C SER A 90 5.74 12.36 14.71
N ALA A 91 6.36 12.53 13.55
CA ALA A 91 5.63 12.63 12.27
C ALA A 91 6.17 11.68 11.19
N VAL A 92 5.64 10.45 11.10
CA VAL A 92 5.88 9.59 9.90
C VAL A 92 4.79 8.52 9.61
N TYR A 93 3.70 8.43 10.36
CA TYR A 93 2.71 7.35 10.18
C TYR A 93 1.31 7.91 9.88
N PHE A 94 0.57 7.19 9.03
CA PHE A 94 -0.84 7.48 8.78
C PHE A 94 -1.67 7.11 10.01
N ASP A 95 -2.68 7.90 10.35
CA ASP A 95 -3.64 7.57 11.41
C ASP A 95 -4.49 6.37 11.02
N TYR A 96 -4.84 6.27 9.73
CA TYR A 96 -5.65 5.18 9.21
C TYR A 96 -5.09 4.55 7.94
N ILE A 97 -5.38 3.26 7.76
CA ILE A 97 -5.19 2.54 6.51
C ILE A 97 -6.56 2.11 6.00
N CYS A 98 -6.89 2.47 4.76
CA CYS A 98 -8.10 2.03 4.08
C CYS A 98 -7.74 0.88 3.14
N VAL A 99 -8.06 -0.35 3.51
CA VAL A 99 -7.82 -1.54 2.71
C VAL A 99 -8.91 -1.68 1.66
N VAL A 100 -8.54 -1.97 0.41
CA VAL A 100 -9.46 -2.16 -0.72
C VAL A 100 -9.06 -3.41 -1.47
N ASP A 101 -10.05 -4.21 -1.84
CA ASP A 101 -9.88 -5.46 -2.60
C ASP A 101 -11.09 -5.63 -3.52
N TYR A 102 -10.98 -5.24 -4.79
CA TYR A 102 -12.14 -5.24 -5.69
C TYR A 102 -12.40 -6.63 -6.24
N GLU A 103 -13.67 -7.05 -6.23
CA GLU A 103 -14.11 -8.12 -7.12
C GLU A 103 -14.53 -7.54 -8.46
N ALA A 104 -14.21 -8.25 -9.54
CA ALA A 104 -14.51 -7.83 -10.89
C ALA A 104 -15.04 -8.98 -11.76
N THR A 105 -15.77 -8.64 -12.81
CA THR A 105 -16.18 -9.60 -13.83
C THR A 105 -14.96 -10.33 -14.41
N CYS A 106 -15.08 -11.63 -14.68
CA CYS A 106 -13.98 -12.43 -15.20
C CYS A 106 -14.47 -13.66 -15.97
N GLU A 107 -13.56 -14.28 -16.72
CA GLU A 107 -13.77 -15.56 -17.42
C GLU A 107 -12.65 -16.55 -17.09
N GLU A 108 -12.93 -17.85 -17.20
CA GLU A 108 -12.05 -18.95 -16.78
C GLU A 108 -10.65 -18.90 -17.39
N ASN A 109 -10.55 -18.54 -18.68
CA ASN A 109 -9.27 -18.48 -19.38
C ASN A 109 -8.53 -17.14 -19.21
N ASN A 110 -9.10 -16.20 -18.46
CA ASN A 110 -8.60 -14.84 -18.24
C ASN A 110 -8.02 -14.20 -19.52
N PRO A 111 -8.84 -14.02 -20.58
CA PRO A 111 -8.36 -13.48 -21.84
C PRO A 111 -7.74 -12.09 -21.62
N PRO A 112 -6.60 -11.78 -22.25
CA PRO A 112 -5.84 -10.55 -21.95
C PRO A 112 -6.62 -9.27 -22.29
N ASP A 113 -7.51 -9.34 -23.28
CA ASP A 113 -8.33 -8.21 -23.74
C ASP A 113 -9.70 -8.13 -23.02
N TYR A 114 -9.94 -8.98 -22.01
CA TYR A 114 -11.18 -8.93 -21.25
C TYR A 114 -11.29 -7.63 -20.46
N LEU A 115 -12.36 -6.89 -20.71
CA LEU A 115 -12.65 -5.63 -20.03
C LEU A 115 -13.40 -5.90 -18.73
N HIS A 116 -12.62 -6.07 -17.66
CA HIS A 116 -13.14 -6.25 -16.30
C HIS A 116 -13.93 -5.02 -15.83
N GLU A 117 -15.09 -5.27 -15.24
CA GLU A 117 -15.90 -4.29 -14.52
C GLU A 117 -15.93 -4.66 -13.03
N ILE A 118 -15.80 -3.67 -12.15
CA ILE A 118 -15.92 -3.87 -10.71
C ILE A 118 -17.36 -4.31 -10.41
N ILE A 119 -17.53 -5.38 -9.63
CA ILE A 119 -18.82 -5.91 -9.18
C ILE A 119 -18.97 -5.92 -7.66
N GLU A 120 -17.87 -5.71 -6.92
CA GLU A 120 -17.89 -5.43 -5.48
C GLU A 120 -16.87 -4.36 -5.13
N PHE A 121 -17.25 -3.45 -4.24
CA PHE A 121 -16.44 -2.34 -3.75
C PHE A 121 -16.34 -2.39 -2.22
N PRO A 122 -15.52 -3.29 -1.65
CA PRO A 122 -15.28 -3.31 -0.22
C PRO A 122 -14.16 -2.35 0.17
N MET A 123 -14.31 -1.72 1.33
CA MET A 123 -13.28 -0.95 2.00
C MET A 123 -13.28 -1.27 3.49
N VAL A 124 -12.11 -1.47 4.08
CA VAL A 124 -11.95 -1.70 5.52
C VAL A 124 -11.04 -0.63 6.10
N LEU A 125 -11.50 0.05 7.16
CA LEU A 125 -10.74 1.08 7.84
C LEU A 125 -10.04 0.52 9.07
N ILE A 126 -8.71 0.61 9.08
CA ILE A 126 -7.86 0.17 10.18
C ILE A 126 -7.26 1.40 10.86
N ASP A 127 -7.45 1.52 12.17
CA ASP A 127 -6.77 2.50 13.01
C ASP A 127 -5.34 2.00 13.31
N THR A 128 -4.32 2.77 12.93
CA THR A 128 -2.92 2.35 13.10
C THR A 128 -2.40 2.49 14.53
N HIS A 129 -3.10 3.25 15.37
CA HIS A 129 -2.77 3.43 16.79
C HIS A 129 -3.25 2.24 17.62
N THR A 130 -4.47 1.76 17.32
CA THR A 130 -5.09 0.63 18.04
C THR A 130 -4.88 -0.72 17.35
N LEU A 131 -4.58 -0.71 16.04
CA LEU A 131 -4.47 -1.87 15.16
C LEU A 131 -5.79 -2.64 14.97
N GLU A 132 -6.91 -2.00 15.26
CA GLU A 132 -8.25 -2.57 15.12
C GLU A 132 -8.92 -2.11 13.83
N ILE A 133 -9.83 -2.95 13.32
CA ILE A 133 -10.78 -2.54 12.29
C ILE A 133 -11.84 -1.68 12.96
N VAL A 134 -11.94 -0.42 12.56
CA VAL A 134 -12.86 0.55 13.17
C VAL A 134 -14.12 0.78 12.37
N ASP A 135 -14.10 0.46 11.07
CA ASP A 135 -15.28 0.51 10.22
C ASP A 135 -15.08 -0.27 8.92
N SER A 136 -16.18 -0.54 8.20
CA SER A 136 -16.18 -1.17 6.89
C SER A 136 -17.28 -0.59 6.00
N PHE A 137 -16.98 -0.47 4.71
CA PHE A 137 -17.93 -0.15 3.65
C PHE A 137 -17.94 -1.32 2.67
N GLN A 138 -19.12 -1.74 2.22
CA GLN A 138 -19.25 -2.79 1.22
C GLN A 138 -20.49 -2.52 0.37
N GLU A 139 -20.28 -2.42 -0.93
CA GLU A 139 -21.37 -2.30 -1.90
C GLU A 139 -21.08 -3.13 -3.14
N TYR A 140 -22.12 -3.75 -3.67
CA TYR A 140 -22.06 -4.39 -4.97
C TYR A 140 -22.28 -3.36 -6.08
N VAL A 141 -21.74 -3.66 -7.25
CA VAL A 141 -21.77 -2.78 -8.42
C VAL A 141 -22.38 -3.52 -9.59
N LYS A 142 -23.32 -2.87 -10.27
CA LYS A 142 -23.93 -3.41 -11.48
C LYS A 142 -23.04 -3.19 -12.70
N PRO A 143 -22.51 -4.25 -13.35
CA PRO A 143 -21.76 -4.13 -14.59
C PRO A 143 -22.69 -3.74 -15.74
N VAL A 144 -22.19 -2.95 -16.67
CA VAL A 144 -22.95 -2.40 -17.81
C VAL A 144 -22.46 -2.95 -19.14
N LEU A 145 -21.15 -3.17 -19.30
CA LEU A 145 -20.57 -3.72 -20.53
C LEU A 145 -20.83 -5.22 -20.64
N ASN A 146 -20.62 -5.96 -19.55
CA ASN A 146 -20.89 -7.40 -19.44
C ASN A 146 -21.86 -7.66 -18.27
N PRO A 147 -23.17 -7.36 -18.41
CA PRO A 147 -24.14 -7.46 -17.31
C PRO A 147 -24.31 -8.88 -16.76
N GLN A 148 -24.12 -9.89 -17.61
CA GLN A 148 -24.24 -11.30 -17.24
C GLN A 148 -22.90 -11.82 -16.73
N LEU A 149 -22.86 -12.25 -15.47
CA LEU A 149 -21.69 -12.89 -14.88
C LEU A 149 -21.48 -14.28 -15.50
N SER A 150 -20.21 -14.61 -15.77
CA SER A 150 -19.86 -15.98 -16.18
C SER A 150 -20.03 -16.95 -15.01
N GLU A 151 -20.26 -18.23 -15.29
CA GLU A 151 -20.34 -19.27 -14.25
C GLU A 151 -19.04 -19.33 -13.43
N PHE A 152 -17.89 -19.14 -14.09
CA PHE A 152 -16.59 -19.07 -13.43
C PHE A 152 -16.51 -17.92 -12.44
N CYS A 153 -16.96 -16.72 -12.85
CA CYS A 153 -16.96 -15.53 -11.99
C CYS A 153 -17.82 -15.75 -10.75
N VAL A 154 -19.05 -16.24 -10.92
CA VAL A 154 -19.97 -16.55 -9.81
C VAL A 154 -19.35 -17.57 -8.85
N LYS A 155 -18.71 -18.62 -9.39
CA LYS A 155 -18.05 -19.65 -8.56
C LYS A 155 -16.83 -19.12 -7.81
N LEU A 156 -16.07 -18.24 -8.43
CA LEU A 156 -14.83 -17.69 -7.86
C LEU A 156 -15.12 -16.67 -6.75
N THR A 157 -16.03 -15.74 -6.98
CA THR A 157 -16.32 -14.62 -6.05
C THR A 157 -17.47 -14.93 -5.10
N GLY A 158 -18.35 -15.87 -5.45
CA GLY A 158 -19.60 -16.15 -4.72
C GLY A 158 -20.71 -15.13 -5.00
N ILE A 159 -20.46 -14.11 -5.82
CA ILE A 159 -21.44 -13.07 -6.16
C ILE A 159 -22.41 -13.62 -7.20
N THR A 160 -23.71 -13.61 -6.87
CA THR A 160 -24.75 -14.12 -7.77
C THR A 160 -25.22 -13.05 -8.76
N GLN A 161 -25.80 -13.48 -9.89
CA GLN A 161 -26.39 -12.57 -10.87
C GLN A 161 -27.43 -11.63 -10.24
N LYS A 162 -28.28 -12.16 -9.34
CA LYS A 162 -29.30 -11.37 -8.64
C LYS A 162 -28.70 -10.20 -7.86
N VAL A 163 -27.54 -10.41 -7.22
CA VAL A 163 -26.86 -9.39 -6.42
C VAL A 163 -26.41 -8.23 -7.31
N VAL A 164 -25.80 -8.50 -8.47
CA VAL A 164 -25.38 -7.44 -9.38
C VAL A 164 -26.54 -6.80 -10.15
N ASP A 165 -27.64 -7.54 -10.37
CA ASP A 165 -28.84 -7.00 -11.02
C ASP A 165 -29.54 -5.92 -10.17
N GLU A 166 -29.57 -6.13 -8.86
CA GLU A 166 -30.15 -5.24 -7.83
C GLU A 166 -29.18 -4.14 -7.38
N ALA A 167 -27.90 -4.24 -7.75
CA ALA A 167 -26.88 -3.26 -7.42
C ALA A 167 -27.03 -1.95 -8.20
N GLU A 168 -26.43 -0.89 -7.66
CA GLU A 168 -26.36 0.42 -8.31
C GLU A 168 -25.15 0.49 -9.25
N THR A 169 -25.14 1.52 -10.11
CA THR A 169 -24.01 1.72 -11.03
C THR A 169 -22.74 2.13 -10.29
N PHE A 170 -21.58 1.88 -10.91
CA PHE A 170 -20.28 2.27 -10.34
C PHE A 170 -20.22 3.76 -9.94
N HIS A 171 -20.87 4.65 -10.69
CA HIS A 171 -20.89 6.07 -10.38
C HIS A 171 -21.54 6.37 -9.02
N GLN A 172 -22.66 5.71 -8.73
CA GLN A 172 -23.37 5.89 -7.46
C GLN A 172 -22.61 5.25 -6.30
N VAL A 173 -22.06 4.05 -6.50
CA VAL A 173 -21.27 3.36 -5.49
C VAL A 173 -20.00 4.15 -5.15
N LEU A 174 -19.28 4.66 -6.15
CA LEU A 174 -18.11 5.51 -5.94
C LEU A 174 -18.47 6.80 -5.16
N LYS A 175 -19.62 7.40 -5.45
CA LYS A 175 -20.09 8.58 -4.70
C LYS A 175 -20.35 8.25 -3.23
N ARG A 176 -20.94 7.09 -2.94
CA ARG A 176 -21.17 6.63 -1.56
C ARG A 176 -19.86 6.28 -0.86
N ALA A 177 -18.93 5.61 -1.54
CA ALA A 177 -17.58 5.37 -1.03
C ALA A 177 -16.86 6.67 -0.66
N VAL A 178 -16.91 7.69 -1.52
CA VAL A 178 -16.31 9.01 -1.22
C VAL A 178 -17.01 9.70 -0.04
N SER A 179 -18.33 9.59 0.06
CA SER A 179 -19.08 10.16 1.19
C SER A 179 -18.69 9.47 2.50
N TRP A 180 -18.57 8.15 2.48
CA TRP A 180 -18.10 7.37 3.64
C TRP A 180 -16.70 7.80 4.08
N LEU A 181 -15.75 8.00 3.15
CA LEU A 181 -14.41 8.52 3.49
C LEU A 181 -14.46 9.92 4.14
N GLN A 182 -15.36 10.79 3.66
CA GLN A 182 -15.54 12.15 4.17
C GLN A 182 -16.17 12.17 5.57
N GLU A 183 -17.14 11.29 5.83
CA GLU A 183 -17.77 11.12 7.14
C GLU A 183 -16.76 10.71 8.22
N LYS A 184 -15.67 10.04 7.83
CA LYS A 184 -14.55 9.67 8.72
C LYS A 184 -13.45 10.72 8.78
N GLU A 185 -13.64 11.88 8.17
CA GLU A 185 -12.70 13.01 8.16
C GLU A 185 -11.30 12.63 7.62
N LEU A 186 -11.24 11.65 6.69
CA LEU A 186 -9.99 11.16 6.11
C LEU A 186 -9.44 12.15 5.07
N GLY A 187 -8.19 12.56 5.25
CA GLY A 187 -7.53 13.57 4.42
C GLY A 187 -7.83 15.02 4.83
N THR A 188 -8.69 15.23 5.83
CA THR A 188 -8.94 16.55 6.44
C THR A 188 -8.40 16.60 7.86
N LYS A 189 -8.96 15.79 8.77
CA LYS A 189 -8.54 15.70 10.17
C LYS A 189 -7.51 14.61 10.40
N TYR A 190 -7.71 13.46 9.74
CA TYR A 190 -6.86 12.29 9.90
C TYR A 190 -6.06 12.00 8.64
N THR A 191 -4.80 11.68 8.81
CA THR A 191 -3.96 11.20 7.71
C THR A 191 -4.33 9.77 7.38
N TYR A 192 -4.35 9.43 6.09
CA TYR A 192 -4.66 8.07 5.67
C TYR A 192 -3.98 7.69 4.36
N THR A 193 -3.96 6.40 4.07
CA THR A 193 -3.53 5.86 2.79
C THR A 193 -4.40 4.66 2.41
N PHE A 194 -4.50 4.41 1.11
CA PHE A 194 -5.05 3.13 0.63
C PHE A 194 -4.01 2.02 0.73
N LEU A 195 -4.48 0.80 0.95
CA LEU A 195 -3.69 -0.44 0.89
C LEU A 195 -4.42 -1.49 0.07
N THR A 196 -3.70 -2.23 -0.77
CA THR A 196 -4.26 -3.30 -1.63
C THR A 196 -3.34 -4.51 -1.69
N ASP A 197 -3.88 -5.70 -1.98
CA ASP A 197 -3.11 -6.94 -2.16
C ASP A 197 -2.51 -7.07 -3.57
N GLY A 198 -1.58 -6.18 -3.88
CA GLY A 198 -0.98 -6.09 -5.20
C GLY A 198 -1.23 -4.74 -5.84
N SER A 199 -1.04 -4.68 -7.16
CA SER A 199 -1.22 -3.43 -7.92
C SER A 199 -2.45 -3.41 -8.81
N TRP A 200 -3.22 -4.50 -8.85
CA TRP A 200 -4.30 -4.67 -9.81
C TRP A 200 -5.53 -3.86 -9.43
N ASP A 201 -5.87 -3.73 -8.15
CA ASP A 201 -7.03 -2.95 -7.70
C ASP A 201 -7.04 -1.52 -8.23
N MET A 202 -5.99 -0.77 -7.91
CA MET A 202 -5.88 0.63 -8.34
C MET A 202 -5.36 0.74 -9.77
N GLY A 203 -4.37 -0.10 -10.15
CA GLY A 203 -3.66 0.01 -11.42
C GLY A 203 -4.39 -0.60 -12.62
N LYS A 204 -5.31 -1.53 -12.40
CA LYS A 204 -6.08 -2.22 -13.45
C LYS A 204 -7.58 -2.02 -13.24
N PHE A 205 -8.17 -2.52 -12.16
CA PHE A 205 -9.63 -2.55 -11.98
C PHE A 205 -10.25 -1.16 -11.89
N LEU A 206 -9.85 -0.35 -10.89
CA LEU A 206 -10.37 1.02 -10.74
C LEU A 206 -10.05 1.89 -11.95
N HIS A 207 -8.86 1.73 -12.53
CA HIS A 207 -8.44 2.48 -13.71
C HIS A 207 -9.29 2.15 -14.95
N THR A 208 -9.52 0.87 -15.23
CA THR A 208 -10.39 0.42 -16.33
C THR A 208 -11.84 0.84 -16.08
N GLN A 209 -12.34 0.65 -14.85
CA GLN A 209 -13.71 1.03 -14.50
C GLN A 209 -13.96 2.54 -14.65
N CYS A 210 -13.01 3.39 -14.23
CA CYS A 210 -13.11 4.84 -14.44
C CYS A 210 -13.22 5.19 -15.92
N LYS A 211 -12.46 4.51 -16.80
CA LYS A 211 -12.56 4.71 -18.25
C LYS A 211 -13.92 4.28 -18.80
N LEU A 212 -14.39 3.10 -18.43
CA LEU A 212 -15.68 2.57 -18.86
C LEU A 212 -16.85 3.46 -18.42
N SER A 213 -16.78 4.01 -17.20
CA SER A 213 -17.81 4.90 -16.66
C SER A 213 -17.62 6.38 -17.04
N CYS A 214 -16.64 6.72 -17.89
CA CYS A 214 -16.32 8.11 -18.26
C CYS A 214 -16.05 9.03 -17.04
N ILE A 215 -15.41 8.50 -16.00
CA ILE A 215 -15.04 9.21 -14.77
C ILE A 215 -13.54 9.51 -14.78
N ARG A 216 -13.16 10.72 -14.37
CA ARG A 216 -11.75 11.04 -14.15
C ARG A 216 -11.22 10.23 -12.97
N PHE A 217 -10.09 9.55 -13.16
CA PHE A 217 -9.46 8.77 -12.10
C PHE A 217 -9.27 9.60 -10.81
N PRO A 218 -9.82 9.16 -9.66
CA PRO A 218 -9.83 9.93 -8.42
C PRO A 218 -8.41 10.27 -7.95
N PRO A 219 -8.09 11.55 -7.64
CA PRO A 219 -6.75 11.93 -7.18
C PRO A 219 -6.29 11.19 -5.92
N PHE A 220 -7.19 10.90 -4.98
CA PHE A 220 -6.89 10.19 -3.74
C PHE A 220 -6.44 8.74 -3.95
N ALA A 221 -6.83 8.11 -5.06
CA ALA A 221 -6.53 6.70 -5.35
C ALA A 221 -5.23 6.54 -6.16
N ARG A 222 -4.52 7.64 -6.49
CA ARG A 222 -3.31 7.61 -7.34
C ARG A 222 -2.09 7.04 -6.64
N LYS A 223 -2.11 7.00 -5.31
CA LYS A 223 -1.04 6.46 -4.48
C LYS A 223 -1.67 5.53 -3.47
N TRP A 224 -1.06 4.36 -3.31
CA TRP A 224 -1.49 3.34 -2.37
C TRP A 224 -0.28 2.52 -1.94
N ILE A 225 -0.42 1.82 -0.82
CA ILE A 225 0.52 0.80 -0.36
C ILE A 225 0.14 -0.52 -1.01
N ASN A 226 1.07 -1.12 -1.74
CA ASN A 226 0.95 -2.50 -2.18
C ASN A 226 1.61 -3.39 -1.13
N ILE A 227 0.81 -4.15 -0.36
CA ILE A 227 1.32 -4.95 0.77
C ILE A 227 2.25 -6.10 0.32
N ARG A 228 2.16 -6.52 -0.95
CA ARG A 228 3.04 -7.55 -1.53
C ARG A 228 4.44 -7.03 -1.83
N LYS A 229 4.62 -5.71 -1.94
CA LYS A 229 5.93 -5.10 -2.16
C LYS A 229 6.59 -4.80 -0.81
N SER A 230 7.67 -5.52 -0.50
CA SER A 230 8.57 -5.26 0.64
C SER A 230 9.74 -4.37 0.22
#